data_AF-A0A3M1PNX3-F1
#
_entry.id   AF-A0A3M1PNX3-F1
#
_cell.length_a   1.000
_cell.length_b   1.000
_cell.length_c   1.000
_cell.angle_alpha   90.00
_cell.angle_beta   90.00
_cell.angle_gamma   90.00
#
_symmetry.space_group_name_H-M   'P 1'
#
loop_
_entity.id
_entity.type
_entity.pdbx_description
1 polymer ?
#
loop_
_entity_poly.entity_id
_entity_poly.type
_entity_poly.pdbx_seq_one_letter_code
_entity_poly.pdbx_strand_id
1 'polypeptide(L)' 'MSSVIYLQSPQAIRDRTQVLFDLASADKLAHFRYRGDRLQPTADYVLQVMRENYPDLNVPFHSRWRHFGVGGVDRVADLD' A
#
# COMPACT_ATOMS: atom_id res chain seq x y z
N MET A 1 -20.44 8.00 -20.16
CA MET A 1 -19.00 8.30 -19.91
C MET A 1 -18.16 7.37 -20.75
N SER A 2 -17.11 7.88 -21.42
CA SER A 2 -16.21 7.03 -22.22
C SER A 2 -15.54 5.97 -21.35
N SER A 3 -15.40 4.74 -21.86
CA SER A 3 -14.72 3.64 -21.15
C SER A 3 -13.30 4.02 -20.69
N VAL A 4 -12.62 4.92 -21.41
CA VAL A 4 -11.29 5.43 -21.03
C VAL A 4 -11.35 6.25 -19.73
N ILE A 5 -12.37 7.11 -19.58
CA ILE A 5 -12.55 7.93 -18.38
C ILE A 5 -12.80 7.05 -17.16
N TYR A 6 -13.62 5.99 -17.33
CA TYR A 6 -13.86 5.02 -16.26
C TYR A 6 -12.55 4.33 -15.84
N LEU A 7 -11.79 3.78 -16.80
CA LEU A 7 -10.56 3.04 -16.50
C LEU A 7 -9.48 3.89 -15.80
N GLN A 8 -9.50 5.21 -15.99
CA GLN A 8 -8.59 6.16 -15.32
C GLN A 8 -9.11 6.62 -13.94
N SER A 9 -10.27 6.17 -13.50
CA SER A 9 -10.87 6.58 -12.24
C SER A 9 -10.47 5.67 -11.06
N PRO A 10 -10.40 6.21 -9.82
CA PRO A 10 -10.28 5.38 -8.62
C PRO A 10 -11.45 4.39 -8.45
N GLN A 11 -12.62 4.69 -9.01
CA GLN A 11 -13.77 3.80 -8.94
C GLN A 11 -13.51 2.49 -9.69
N ALA A 12 -12.91 2.56 -10.90
CA ALA A 12 -12.52 1.35 -11.62
C ALA A 12 -11.55 0.48 -10.80
N ILE A 13 -10.63 1.09 -10.05
CA ILE A 13 -9.74 0.33 -9.15
C ILE A 13 -10.55 -0.40 -8.08
N ARG A 14 -11.50 0.29 -7.42
CA ARG A 14 -12.36 -0.33 -6.40
C ARG A 14 -13.19 -1.47 -6.97
N ASP A 15 -13.88 -1.25 -8.09
CA ASP A 15 -14.74 -2.27 -8.71
C ASP A 15 -13.93 -3.53 -9.07
N ARG A 16 -12.75 -3.36 -9.67
CA ARG A 16 -11.92 -4.49 -10.10
C ARG A 16 -11.26 -5.22 -8.92
N THR A 17 -10.85 -4.49 -7.89
CA THR A 17 -10.27 -5.11 -6.68
C THR A 17 -11.30 -5.81 -5.81
N GLN A 18 -12.56 -5.33 -5.78
CA GLN A 18 -13.65 -6.00 -5.07
C GLN A 18 -13.90 -7.41 -5.61
N VAL A 19 -13.92 -7.57 -6.94
CA VAL A 19 -14.06 -8.90 -7.56
C VAL A 19 -12.97 -9.87 -7.10
N LEU A 20 -11.72 -9.40 -7.03
CA LEU A 20 -10.61 -10.22 -6.53
C LEU A 20 -10.75 -10.53 -5.05
N PHE A 21 -11.19 -9.57 -4.24
CA PHE A 21 -11.40 -9.76 -2.81
C PHE A 21 -12.53 -10.76 -2.52
N ASP A 22 -13.61 -10.75 -3.29
CA ASP A 22 -14.72 -11.70 -3.16
C ASP A 22 -14.25 -13.12 -3.48
N LEU A 23 -13.44 -13.28 -4.54
CA LEU A 23 -12.81 -14.56 -4.88
C LEU A 23 -11.84 -15.02 -3.79
N ALA A 24 -11.03 -14.12 -3.25
CA ALA A 24 -10.08 -14.42 -2.18
C ALA A 24 -10.78 -14.85 -0.89
N SER A 25 -11.86 -14.14 -0.52
CA SER A 25 -12.69 -14.43 0.65
C SER A 25 -13.41 -15.76 0.54
N ALA A 26 -13.70 -16.21 -0.68
CA ALA A 26 -14.27 -17.53 -0.95
C ALA A 26 -13.22 -18.64 -1.17
N ASP A 27 -11.93 -18.39 -0.93
CA ASP A 27 -10.79 -19.30 -1.18
C ASP A 27 -10.74 -19.84 -2.62
N LYS A 28 -11.09 -18.99 -3.62
CA LYS A 28 -11.14 -19.37 -5.05
C LYS A 28 -9.92 -18.94 -5.86
N LEU A 29 -8.90 -18.36 -5.23
CA LEU A 29 -7.67 -17.94 -5.92
C LEU A 29 -6.69 -19.12 -6.03
N ALA A 30 -6.02 -19.24 -7.17
CA ALA A 30 -5.14 -20.38 -7.45
C ALA A 30 -3.83 -20.38 -6.65
N HIS A 31 -3.27 -19.22 -6.36
CA HIS A 31 -1.92 -19.08 -5.78
C HIS A 31 -1.88 -18.30 -4.46
N PHE A 32 -2.99 -17.68 -4.07
CA PHE A 32 -3.08 -16.83 -2.90
C PHE A 32 -4.24 -17.25 -2.03
N ARG A 33 -4.11 -17.08 -0.71
CA ARG A 33 -5.18 -17.28 0.25
C ARG A 33 -5.37 -16.02 1.07
N TYR A 34 -6.62 -15.58 1.19
CA TYR A 34 -6.94 -14.51 2.13
C TYR A 34 -7.00 -15.06 3.56
N ARG A 35 -6.31 -14.39 4.49
CA ARG A 35 -6.30 -14.70 5.92
C ARG A 35 -6.80 -13.49 6.70
N GLY A 36 -8.11 -13.28 6.69
CA GLY A 36 -8.74 -12.16 7.41
C GLY A 36 -8.46 -12.21 8.92
N ASP A 37 -8.34 -13.40 9.48
CA ASP A 37 -7.96 -13.65 10.87
C ASP A 37 -6.56 -13.10 11.24
N ARG A 38 -5.71 -12.86 10.24
CA ARG A 38 -4.35 -12.34 10.44
C ARG A 38 -4.25 -10.83 10.34
N LEU A 39 -5.33 -10.14 9.95
CA LEU A 39 -5.30 -8.69 9.75
C LEU A 39 -4.98 -7.95 11.07
N GLN A 40 -5.70 -8.26 12.15
CA GLN A 40 -5.48 -7.63 13.44
C GLN A 40 -4.08 -7.94 14.01
N PRO A 41 -3.63 -9.20 14.11
CA PRO A 41 -2.26 -9.50 14.55
C PRO A 41 -1.17 -8.82 13.72
N THR A 42 -1.38 -8.67 12.41
CA THR A 42 -0.43 -7.98 11.53
C THR A 42 -0.39 -6.48 11.83
N ALA A 43 -1.55 -5.85 12.04
CA ALA A 43 -1.61 -4.44 12.42
C ALA A 43 -0.90 -4.20 13.77
N ASP A 44 -1.13 -5.07 14.75
CA ASP A 44 -0.48 -4.99 16.06
C ASP A 44 1.03 -5.11 15.95
N TYR A 45 1.52 -6.04 15.12
CA TYR A 45 2.94 -6.20 14.83
C TYR A 45 3.55 -4.95 14.17
N VAL A 46 2.87 -4.38 13.16
CA VAL A 46 3.34 -3.14 12.52
C VAL A 46 3.40 -1.98 13.52
N LEU A 47 2.40 -1.85 14.39
CA LEU A 47 2.39 -0.83 15.44
C LEU A 47 3.53 -1.02 16.45
N GLN A 48 3.83 -2.26 16.82
CA GLN A 48 4.97 -2.57 17.67
C GLN A 48 6.27 -2.11 17.02
N VAL A 49 6.54 -2.55 15.78
CA VAL A 49 7.74 -2.19 15.03
C VAL A 49 7.85 -0.67 14.87
N MET A 50 6.75 0.01 14.57
CA MET A 50 6.72 1.46 14.45
C MET A 50 7.12 2.14 15.76
N ARG A 51 6.58 1.71 16.90
CA ARG A 51 6.89 2.31 18.22
C ARG A 51 8.33 2.01 18.66
N GLU A 52 8.86 0.84 18.31
CA GLU A 52 10.26 0.49 18.57
C GLU A 52 11.23 1.40 17.79
N ASN A 53 10.91 1.70 16.52
CA ASN A 53 11.77 2.53 15.67
C ASN A 53 11.54 4.04 15.83
N TYR A 54 10.32 4.43 16.21
CA TYR A 54 9.90 5.83 16.37
C TYR A 54 9.11 6.00 17.67
N PRO A 55 9.78 6.00 18.85
CA PRO A 55 9.10 6.05 20.15
C PRO A 55 8.27 7.32 20.38
N ASP A 56 8.64 8.42 19.73
CA ASP A 56 7.95 9.71 19.75
C ASP A 56 6.93 9.89 18.60
N LEU A 57 6.75 8.84 17.78
CA LEU A 57 5.89 8.82 16.59
C LEU A 57 6.27 9.86 15.51
N ASN A 58 7.48 10.42 15.57
CA ASN A 58 7.99 11.32 14.53
C ASN A 58 8.57 10.51 13.35
N VAL A 59 7.67 9.86 12.59
CA VAL A 59 8.05 9.07 11.42
C VAL A 59 8.45 10.00 10.27
N PRO A 60 9.69 9.93 9.75
CA PRO A 60 10.10 10.74 8.61
C PRO A 60 9.26 10.41 7.39
N PHE A 61 8.97 11.42 6.57
CA PHE A 61 8.28 11.23 5.29
C PHE A 61 8.93 10.11 4.49
N HIS A 62 8.18 9.04 4.24
CA HIS A 62 8.62 7.92 3.42
C HIS A 62 7.93 7.98 2.06
N SER A 63 8.73 8.18 1.04
CA SER A 63 8.29 8.18 -0.35
C SER A 63 9.30 7.43 -1.20
N ARG A 64 8.85 6.85 -2.31
CA ARG A 64 9.73 6.30 -3.34
C ARG A 64 10.71 7.35 -3.87
N TRP A 65 10.36 8.64 -3.75
CA TRP A 65 11.28 9.75 -4.03
C TRP A 65 12.57 9.69 -3.21
N ARG A 66 12.56 9.15 -1.98
CA ARG A 66 13.79 8.94 -1.18
C ARG A 66 14.77 7.96 -1.83
N HIS A 67 14.32 7.08 -2.73
CA HIS A 67 15.22 6.20 -3.48
C HIS A 67 16.11 7.01 -4.45
N PHE A 68 15.71 8.22 -4.83
CA PHE A 68 16.54 9.12 -5.62
C PHE A 68 17.57 9.89 -4.76
N GLY A 69 17.40 9.84 -3.42
CA GLY A 69 18.31 10.40 -2.41
C GLY A 69 19.55 9.54 -2.09
N VAL A 70 19.78 8.44 -2.83
CA VAL A 70 20.88 7.50 -2.56
C VAL A 70 22.24 8.19 -2.64
N GLY A 71 23.09 7.91 -1.65
CA GLY A 71 24.39 8.56 -1.50
C GLY A 71 24.34 9.98 -0.91
N GLY A 72 23.20 10.39 -0.33
CA GLY A 72 23.04 11.71 0.29
C GLY A 72 22.84 12.86 -0.70
N VAL A 73 22.57 12.55 -1.97
CA VAL A 73 22.35 13.55 -3.03
C VAL A 73 20.85 13.70 -3.25
N ASP A 74 20.32 14.91 -3.01
CA ASP A 74 18.92 15.22 -3.26
C ASP A 74 18.65 15.50 -4.74
N ARG A 75 18.39 14.44 -5.50
CA ARG A 75 18.10 14.51 -6.95
C ARG A 75 16.69 14.98 -7.27
N VAL A 76 15.81 15.08 -6.28
CA VAL A 76 14.41 15.45 -6.49
C VAL A 76 14.25 16.96 -6.44
N ALA A 77 15.15 17.67 -5.72
CA ALA A 77 15.18 19.12 -5.67
C ALA A 77 15.29 19.82 -7.05
N ASP A 78 15.81 19.13 -8.06
CA ASP A 78 16.01 19.67 -9.41
C ASP A 78 14.80 19.43 -10.36
N LEU A 79 13.72 18.78 -9.89
CA LEU A 79 12.56 18.38 -10.72
C LEU A 79 11.33 19.27 -10.56
N ASP A 80 11.43 20.36 -9.79
CA ASP A 80 10.38 21.35 -9.59
C ASP A 80 10.32 22.40 -10.73
#